data_AF-A0A7S1JKH4-F1
#
_entry.id   AF-A0A7S1JKH4-F1
#
_cell.length_a   1.000
_cell.length_b   1.000
_cell.length_c   1.000
_cell.angle_alpha   90.00
_cell.angle_beta   90.00
_cell.angle_gamma   90.00
#
_symmetry.space_group_name_H-M   'P 1'
#
loop_
_entity.id
_entity.type
_entity.pdbx_description
1 polymer ?
#
loop_
_entity_poly.entity_id
_entity_poly.type
_entity_poly.pdbx_seq_one_letter_code
_entity_poly.pdbx_strand_id
1 'polypeptide(L)'
;MVTFTPPKRLTNEQKGDLIDHFCRRVESGFGGRFVLDRSMGLGSSGCHGRHGCAIVFFDLRDQKRVVLKVNTDYDEVNIYDPDAGLFPKNGMDWLFDNGLRHPSILRIEGLYSTTSLPGHGWSSGLKGFFGEWCQGGDLMDLSALVVEREVEELNGWEMGAVTEKILMPLIGDILSGLKWLHDRGLAHSDLIPENVCIKRGEDGRARAVLIDIDHLQAFRPTPDGHRDCIAPIGDFLFVGAFINGFLSDKPDYSAEARKLSAFLYSAGVGGARTIDEVLALYQEWVRVRGPGVRFLMPPPPPLPERLLASYRRGDSVSAAATEETNASDLTNLKRKGTAECRRVDKTPVRTSVSPAQHPVSILCQSPLCPPPTSQCGGIRPQWTTQQYFIPLAGLGPRRKCLRSDGRWVMERETLSRDGQWRRGKWLWVYPEIAKEKGLPGPWVPVVTA
;
A
#
# COMPACT_ATOMS: atom_id res chain seq x y z
N MET A 1 -22.22 -26.27 1.14
CA MET A 1 -21.03 -25.42 0.93
C MET A 1 -21.24 -24.76 -0.42
N VAL A 2 -21.47 -23.44 -0.47
CA VAL A 2 -21.69 -22.73 -1.75
C VAL A 2 -20.31 -22.55 -2.38
N THR A 3 -20.07 -23.15 -3.55
CA THR A 3 -18.84 -22.99 -4.30
C THR A 3 -18.79 -21.58 -4.88
N PHE A 4 -17.98 -20.73 -4.24
CA PHE A 4 -17.80 -19.35 -4.62
C PHE A 4 -16.92 -19.28 -5.87
N THR A 5 -17.46 -18.85 -7.01
CA THR A 5 -16.65 -18.60 -8.21
C THR A 5 -16.52 -17.10 -8.43
N PRO A 6 -15.38 -16.49 -8.09
CA PRO A 6 -15.17 -15.07 -8.32
C PRO A 6 -15.15 -14.77 -9.83
N PRO A 7 -15.60 -13.60 -10.26
CA PRO A 7 -15.46 -13.15 -11.64
C PRO A 7 -13.97 -13.10 -12.03
N LYS A 8 -13.57 -13.77 -13.10
CA LYS A 8 -12.19 -13.69 -13.60
C LYS A 8 -11.98 -12.37 -14.35
N ARG A 9 -10.96 -11.60 -13.96
CA ARG A 9 -10.42 -10.43 -14.69
C ARG A 9 -11.46 -9.36 -15.03
N LEU A 10 -12.05 -8.76 -14.00
CA LEU A 10 -12.95 -7.61 -14.16
C LEU A 10 -12.19 -6.38 -14.70
N THR A 11 -12.78 -5.66 -15.64
CA THR A 11 -12.32 -4.31 -16.00
C THR A 11 -12.53 -3.36 -14.81
N ASN A 12 -11.84 -2.21 -14.79
CA ASN A 12 -12.05 -1.22 -13.73
C ASN A 12 -13.51 -0.74 -13.63
N GLU A 13 -14.21 -0.62 -14.77
CA GLU A 13 -15.63 -0.27 -14.81
C GLU A 13 -16.48 -1.37 -14.16
N GLN A 14 -16.25 -2.64 -14.51
CA GLN A 14 -16.94 -3.76 -13.88
C GLN A 14 -16.64 -3.89 -12.39
N LYS A 15 -15.40 -3.60 -11.96
CA LYS A 15 -15.05 -3.52 -10.53
C LYS A 15 -15.89 -2.44 -9.84
N GLY A 16 -16.03 -1.26 -10.44
CA GLY A 16 -16.88 -0.18 -9.93
C GLY A 16 -18.35 -0.58 -9.79
N ASP A 17 -18.96 -1.10 -10.86
CA ASP A 17 -20.37 -1.54 -10.84
C ASP A 17 -20.63 -2.62 -9.78
N LEU A 18 -19.68 -3.55 -9.64
CA LEU A 18 -19.75 -4.63 -8.68
C LEU A 18 -19.63 -4.11 -7.24
N ILE A 19 -18.72 -3.17 -6.99
CA ILE A 19 -18.57 -2.48 -5.70
C ILE A 19 -19.86 -1.73 -5.35
N ASP A 20 -20.43 -0.98 -6.30
CA ASP A 20 -21.68 -0.25 -6.10
C ASP A 20 -22.87 -1.17 -5.83
N HIS A 21 -22.92 -2.32 -6.51
CA HIS A 21 -23.88 -3.36 -6.19
C HIS A 21 -23.68 -3.88 -4.75
N PHE A 22 -22.44 -4.19 -4.37
CA PHE A 22 -22.11 -4.69 -3.04
C PHE A 22 -22.45 -3.70 -1.93
N CYS A 23 -22.12 -2.42 -2.10
CA CYS A 23 -22.47 -1.34 -1.19
C CYS A 23 -23.99 -1.23 -1.00
N ARG A 24 -24.76 -1.26 -2.08
CA ARG A 24 -26.24 -1.25 -1.99
C ARG A 24 -26.79 -2.48 -1.25
N ARG A 25 -26.16 -3.64 -1.43
CA ARG A 25 -26.52 -4.86 -0.69
C ARG A 25 -26.17 -4.73 0.80
N VAL A 26 -25.06 -4.11 1.16
CA VAL A 26 -24.71 -3.79 2.55
C VAL A 26 -25.73 -2.83 3.18
N GLU A 27 -26.05 -1.73 2.51
CA GLU A 27 -27.00 -0.73 3.02
C GLU A 27 -28.41 -1.33 3.25
N SER A 28 -28.87 -2.19 2.33
CA SER A 28 -30.18 -2.84 2.42
C SER A 28 -30.22 -4.11 3.28
N GLY A 29 -29.12 -4.86 3.38
CA GLY A 29 -29.08 -6.19 3.98
C GLY A 29 -29.12 -6.19 5.52
N PHE A 30 -28.76 -5.08 6.16
CA PHE A 30 -28.66 -4.97 7.62
C PHE A 30 -29.72 -4.04 8.24
N GLY A 31 -30.91 -3.97 7.64
CA GLY A 31 -32.00 -3.12 8.14
C GLY A 31 -31.61 -1.65 8.24
N GLY A 32 -30.78 -1.15 7.31
CA GLY A 32 -30.30 0.23 7.33
C GLY A 32 -29.23 0.55 8.38
N ARG A 33 -28.65 -0.45 9.06
CA ARG A 33 -27.57 -0.24 10.05
C ARG A 33 -26.34 0.42 9.44
N PHE A 34 -25.91 -0.02 8.27
CA PHE A 34 -24.73 0.49 7.60
C PHE A 34 -25.14 1.47 6.50
N VAL A 35 -24.55 2.67 6.50
CA VAL A 35 -24.80 3.69 5.48
C VAL A 35 -23.47 4.13 4.90
N LEU A 36 -23.34 4.15 3.58
CA LEU A 36 -22.10 4.55 2.91
C LEU A 36 -21.73 6.00 3.28
N ASP A 37 -20.51 6.22 3.76
CA ASP A 37 -19.99 7.56 4.05
C ASP A 37 -19.45 8.22 2.77
N ARG A 38 -20.32 8.98 2.11
CA ARG A 38 -19.99 9.72 0.88
C ARG A 38 -19.23 11.03 1.13
N SER A 39 -18.97 11.40 2.39
CA SER A 39 -18.31 12.68 2.70
C SER A 39 -16.79 12.64 2.46
N MET A 40 -16.19 11.45 2.43
CA MET A 40 -14.74 11.26 2.30
C MET A 40 -14.18 11.58 0.90
N GLY A 41 -14.97 12.13 -0.02
CA GLY A 41 -14.50 12.59 -1.34
C GLY A 41 -14.02 11.49 -2.29
N LEU A 42 -13.83 10.27 -1.78
CA LEU A 42 -13.91 9.05 -2.55
C LEU A 42 -15.32 9.05 -3.13
N GLY A 43 -15.47 9.15 -4.45
CA GLY A 43 -16.77 8.85 -5.07
C GLY A 43 -17.18 7.41 -4.74
N SER A 44 -18.06 6.81 -5.55
CA SER A 44 -18.28 5.35 -5.53
C SER A 44 -16.98 4.52 -5.62
N SER A 45 -15.83 5.13 -5.92
CA SER A 45 -14.55 4.49 -6.10
C SER A 45 -13.84 3.97 -4.83
N GLY A 46 -13.99 4.54 -3.63
CA GLY A 46 -13.19 4.05 -2.46
C GLY A 46 -11.65 4.07 -2.67
N CYS A 47 -10.87 3.59 -1.69
CA CYS A 47 -9.42 3.39 -1.86
C CYS A 47 -9.20 2.07 -2.58
N HIS A 48 -8.75 2.10 -3.84
CA HIS A 48 -8.46 0.90 -4.63
C HIS A 48 -7.02 0.44 -4.40
N GLY A 49 -6.87 -0.72 -3.78
CA GLY A 49 -5.63 -1.50 -3.82
C GLY A 49 -5.61 -2.44 -5.02
N ARG A 50 -4.49 -3.15 -5.19
CA ARG A 50 -4.35 -4.18 -6.24
C ARG A 50 -5.42 -5.28 -6.10
N HIS A 51 -5.67 -5.73 -4.87
CA HIS A 51 -6.50 -6.91 -4.58
C HIS A 51 -7.95 -6.57 -4.22
N GLY A 52 -8.28 -5.30 -3.99
CA GLY A 52 -9.58 -4.91 -3.49
C GLY A 52 -9.78 -3.41 -3.32
N CYS A 53 -10.88 -3.05 -2.67
CA CYS A 53 -11.17 -1.68 -2.29
C CYS A 53 -11.50 -1.59 -0.80
N ALA A 54 -11.22 -0.44 -0.19
CA ALA A 54 -11.64 -0.10 1.16
C ALA A 54 -12.66 1.04 1.10
N ILE A 55 -13.79 0.85 1.79
CA ILE A 55 -14.97 1.71 1.70
C ILE A 55 -15.44 2.07 3.11
N VAL A 56 -15.69 3.34 3.39
CA VAL A 56 -16.10 3.79 4.71
C VAL A 56 -17.64 3.77 4.84
N PHE A 57 -18.13 3.20 5.93
CA PHE A 57 -19.55 3.21 6.29
C PHE A 57 -19.75 3.83 7.66
N PHE A 58 -20.89 4.48 7.86
CA PHE A 58 -21.46 4.72 9.18
C PHE A 58 -22.12 3.44 9.68
N ASP A 59 -21.74 2.98 10.87
CA ASP A 59 -22.48 2.00 11.65
C ASP A 59 -23.39 2.75 12.61
N LEU A 60 -24.66 2.90 12.22
CA LEU A 60 -25.65 3.69 12.96
C LEU A 60 -26.02 3.08 14.31
N ARG A 61 -25.86 1.76 14.46
CA ARG A 61 -26.14 1.05 15.70
C ARG A 61 -25.06 1.33 16.74
N ASP A 62 -23.81 1.17 16.33
CA ASP A 62 -22.65 1.35 17.21
C ASP A 62 -22.15 2.81 17.23
N GLN A 63 -22.82 3.70 16.48
CA GLN A 63 -22.55 5.13 16.35
C GLN A 63 -21.08 5.46 16.02
N LYS A 64 -20.50 4.72 15.09
CA LYS A 64 -19.09 4.85 14.68
C LYS A 64 -18.94 4.73 13.17
N ARG A 65 -17.76 5.06 12.65
CA ARG A 65 -17.36 4.66 11.29
C ARG A 65 -16.68 3.30 11.32
N VAL A 66 -16.88 2.55 10.25
CA VAL A 66 -16.22 1.26 9.97
C VAL A 66 -15.73 1.26 8.53
N VAL A 67 -14.72 0.44 8.24
CA VAL A 67 -14.18 0.26 6.90
C VAL A 67 -14.57 -1.12 6.40
N LEU A 68 -15.26 -1.19 5.27
CA LEU A 68 -15.50 -2.42 4.54
C LEU A 68 -14.39 -2.62 3.51
N LYS A 69 -13.54 -3.63 3.70
CA LYS A 69 -12.63 -4.10 2.65
C LYS A 69 -13.35 -5.15 1.81
N VAL A 70 -13.33 -4.99 0.50
CA VAL A 70 -13.90 -5.93 -0.47
C VAL A 70 -12.81 -6.37 -1.43
N ASN A 71 -12.59 -7.68 -1.52
CA ASN A 71 -11.64 -8.23 -2.48
C ASN A 71 -12.30 -8.33 -3.86
N THR A 72 -11.67 -7.68 -4.84
CA THR A 72 -12.15 -7.59 -6.23
C THR A 72 -11.21 -8.27 -7.21
N ASP A 73 -10.00 -8.58 -6.78
CA ASP A 73 -9.06 -9.38 -7.55
C ASP A 73 -8.82 -10.70 -6.81
N TYR A 74 -9.16 -11.79 -7.49
CA TYR A 74 -8.92 -13.13 -7.00
C TYR A 74 -7.83 -13.67 -7.91
N ASP A 75 -6.59 -13.63 -7.43
CA ASP A 75 -5.44 -14.13 -8.19
C ASP A 75 -5.76 -15.57 -8.65
N GLU A 76 -5.33 -15.92 -9.87
CA GLU A 76 -5.51 -17.25 -10.47
C GLU A 76 -4.65 -18.33 -9.77
N VAL A 77 -4.55 -18.31 -8.44
CA VAL A 77 -3.68 -19.18 -7.68
C VAL A 77 -4.30 -20.57 -7.61
N ASN A 78 -3.67 -21.48 -8.35
CA ASN A 78 -3.73 -22.92 -8.26
C ASN A 78 -5.13 -23.53 -8.00
N ILE A 79 -5.89 -23.73 -9.07
CA ILE A 79 -7.16 -24.50 -9.10
C ILE A 79 -7.05 -25.93 -8.49
N TYR A 80 -5.83 -26.43 -8.24
CA TYR A 80 -5.57 -27.73 -7.61
C TYR A 80 -5.38 -27.65 -6.10
N ASP A 81 -5.32 -26.47 -5.51
CA ASP A 81 -5.46 -26.30 -4.07
C ASP A 81 -6.97 -26.21 -3.76
N PRO A 82 -7.56 -27.24 -3.13
CA PRO A 82 -8.99 -27.27 -2.83
C PRO A 82 -9.42 -26.16 -1.86
N ASP A 83 -8.46 -25.51 -1.18
CA ASP A 83 -8.69 -24.31 -0.39
C ASP A 83 -8.55 -23.01 -1.22
N ALA A 84 -7.81 -23.01 -2.34
CA ALA A 84 -7.62 -21.80 -3.15
C ALA A 84 -8.87 -21.34 -3.92
N GLY A 85 -9.86 -22.23 -4.10
CA GLY A 85 -11.17 -21.89 -4.67
C GLY A 85 -12.14 -21.23 -3.68
N LEU A 86 -11.77 -21.13 -2.39
CA LEU A 86 -12.65 -20.67 -1.32
C LEU A 86 -11.95 -19.63 -0.45
N PHE A 87 -11.49 -18.52 -1.05
CA PHE A 87 -10.59 -17.58 -0.36
C PHE A 87 -9.27 -18.31 0.01
N PRO A 88 -8.07 -17.70 -0.04
CA PRO A 88 -7.02 -18.25 0.81
C PRO A 88 -7.64 -18.32 2.22
N LYS A 89 -7.44 -19.40 2.98
CA LYS A 89 -7.59 -19.38 4.44
C LYS A 89 -6.58 -18.36 4.97
N ASN A 90 -6.89 -17.10 4.73
CA ASN A 90 -6.04 -15.95 4.90
C ASN A 90 -6.03 -15.59 6.38
N GLY A 91 -5.05 -14.79 6.79
CA GLY A 91 -4.91 -14.35 8.17
C GLY A 91 -6.22 -13.79 8.77
N MET A 92 -7.12 -13.30 7.93
CA MET A 92 -8.48 -12.84 8.25
C MET A 92 -9.38 -13.89 8.90
N ASP A 93 -9.58 -15.06 8.27
CA ASP A 93 -10.40 -16.13 8.84
C ASP A 93 -9.73 -16.66 10.12
N TRP A 94 -8.40 -16.74 10.13
CA TRP A 94 -7.63 -17.12 11.31
C TRP A 94 -7.85 -16.16 12.48
N LEU A 95 -7.79 -14.84 12.27
CA LEU A 95 -8.03 -13.86 13.32
C LEU A 95 -9.48 -13.87 13.80
N PHE A 96 -10.44 -14.02 12.87
CA PHE A 96 -11.86 -14.03 13.19
C PHE A 96 -12.22 -15.28 14.02
N ASP A 97 -11.83 -16.47 13.54
CA ASP A 97 -12.19 -17.76 14.15
C ASP A 97 -11.56 -17.94 15.54
N ASN A 98 -10.38 -17.35 15.77
CA ASN A 98 -9.69 -17.44 17.05
C ASN A 98 -10.02 -16.26 18.00
N GLY A 99 -10.88 -15.31 17.58
CA GLY A 99 -11.28 -14.15 18.38
C GLY A 99 -10.09 -13.29 18.82
N LEU A 100 -9.02 -13.30 18.03
CA LEU A 100 -7.74 -12.77 18.45
C LEU A 100 -7.69 -11.25 18.32
N ARG A 101 -7.20 -10.58 19.37
CA ARG A 101 -7.13 -9.12 19.43
C ARG A 101 -5.78 -8.66 19.93
N HIS A 102 -5.25 -7.63 19.28
CA HIS A 102 -4.07 -6.91 19.71
C HIS A 102 -4.23 -5.43 19.33
N PRO A 103 -3.85 -4.46 20.20
CA PRO A 103 -4.06 -3.03 19.92
C PRO A 103 -3.45 -2.53 18.60
N SER A 104 -2.34 -3.16 18.18
CA SER A 104 -1.61 -2.83 16.94
C SER A 104 -1.96 -3.73 15.74
N ILE A 105 -3.01 -4.55 15.82
CA ILE A 105 -3.53 -5.33 14.68
C ILE A 105 -4.96 -4.86 14.40
N LEU A 106 -5.32 -4.68 13.13
CA LEU A 106 -6.64 -4.17 12.76
C LEU A 106 -7.74 -5.01 13.38
N ARG A 107 -8.64 -4.36 14.12
CA ARG A 107 -9.81 -5.04 14.65
C ARG A 107 -10.81 -5.32 13.54
N ILE A 108 -11.06 -6.60 13.29
CA ILE A 108 -12.16 -7.06 12.43
C ILE A 108 -13.44 -7.12 13.27
N GLU A 109 -14.47 -6.42 12.83
CA GLU A 109 -15.77 -6.30 13.50
C GLU A 109 -16.80 -7.31 12.97
N GLY A 110 -16.62 -7.77 11.74
CA GLY A 110 -17.52 -8.75 11.14
C GLY A 110 -17.14 -9.10 9.71
N LEU A 111 -17.64 -10.24 9.25
CA LEU A 111 -17.55 -10.68 7.86
C LEU A 111 -18.88 -10.37 7.16
N TYR A 112 -18.81 -10.05 5.88
CA TYR A 112 -19.98 -9.90 5.03
C TYR A 112 -19.78 -10.65 3.73
N SER A 113 -20.82 -11.32 3.28
CA SER A 113 -20.83 -11.97 1.98
C SER A 113 -22.18 -11.80 1.30
N THR A 114 -22.15 -11.69 -0.03
CA THR A 114 -23.34 -11.78 -0.88
C THR A 114 -23.09 -12.84 -1.95
N THR A 115 -24.15 -13.51 -2.37
CA THR A 115 -24.16 -14.39 -3.55
C THR A 115 -25.02 -13.77 -4.65
N SER A 116 -25.13 -14.47 -5.79
CA SER A 116 -26.00 -14.11 -6.91
C SER A 116 -25.65 -12.75 -7.53
N LEU A 117 -24.35 -12.56 -7.82
CA LEU A 117 -23.88 -11.35 -8.49
C LEU A 117 -24.55 -11.18 -9.86
N PRO A 118 -25.00 -9.96 -10.23
CA PRO A 118 -25.59 -9.70 -11.55
C PRO A 118 -24.64 -10.13 -12.68
N GLY A 119 -25.17 -10.84 -13.68
CA GLY A 119 -24.37 -11.32 -14.82
C GLY A 119 -23.49 -12.54 -14.54
N HIS A 120 -23.57 -13.14 -13.34
CA HIS A 120 -22.80 -14.32 -12.95
C HIS A 120 -23.70 -15.48 -12.47
N GLY A 121 -23.10 -16.65 -12.25
CA GLY A 121 -23.81 -17.82 -11.73
C GLY A 121 -24.39 -17.57 -10.33
N TRP A 122 -25.43 -18.30 -9.95
CA TRP A 122 -26.11 -18.13 -8.65
C TRP A 122 -25.18 -18.32 -7.44
N SER A 123 -24.11 -19.09 -7.60
CA SER A 123 -23.07 -19.34 -6.59
C SER A 123 -21.92 -18.32 -6.59
N SER A 124 -21.86 -17.42 -7.58
CA SER A 124 -20.89 -16.32 -7.60
C SER A 124 -21.26 -15.30 -6.53
N GLY A 125 -20.27 -14.83 -5.78
CA GLY A 125 -20.48 -13.91 -4.68
C GLY A 125 -19.34 -12.91 -4.53
N LEU A 126 -19.49 -12.03 -3.54
CA LEU A 126 -18.42 -11.24 -2.97
C LEU A 126 -18.36 -11.51 -1.46
N LYS A 127 -17.15 -11.54 -0.91
CA LYS A 127 -16.92 -11.53 0.54
C LYS A 127 -16.05 -10.32 0.86
N GLY A 128 -16.36 -9.67 1.96
CA GLY A 128 -15.63 -8.57 2.52
C GLY A 128 -15.67 -8.64 4.04
N PHE A 129 -14.98 -7.71 4.68
CA PHE A 129 -14.95 -7.62 6.13
C PHE A 129 -15.02 -6.17 6.58
N PHE A 130 -15.69 -5.96 7.70
CA PHE A 130 -15.69 -4.68 8.39
C PHE A 130 -14.51 -4.64 9.36
N GLY A 131 -13.63 -3.66 9.20
CA GLY A 131 -12.60 -3.29 10.15
C GLY A 131 -12.95 -2.01 10.90
N GLU A 132 -12.25 -1.76 12.00
CA GLU A 132 -12.24 -0.45 12.64
C GLU A 132 -11.75 0.64 11.66
N TRP A 133 -12.30 1.85 11.77
CA TRP A 133 -11.86 2.99 10.97
C TRP A 133 -10.63 3.66 11.58
N CYS A 134 -9.56 3.74 10.80
CA CYS A 134 -8.34 4.44 11.17
C CYS A 134 -8.38 5.87 10.62
N GLN A 135 -8.80 6.81 11.46
CA GLN A 135 -9.04 8.19 11.05
C GLN A 135 -7.78 8.94 10.56
N GLY A 136 -6.58 8.49 10.94
CA GLY A 136 -5.33 9.13 10.57
C GLY A 136 -4.76 8.65 9.22
N GLY A 137 -5.51 7.86 8.47
CA GLY A 137 -5.03 7.29 7.21
C GLY A 137 -3.97 6.21 7.43
N ASP A 138 -3.12 6.03 6.43
CA ASP A 138 -1.95 5.14 6.51
C ASP A 138 -0.67 5.91 6.87
N LEU A 139 0.45 5.20 7.01
CA LEU A 139 1.69 5.81 7.46
C LEU A 139 2.26 6.80 6.43
N MET A 140 1.87 6.71 5.15
CA MET A 140 2.22 7.70 4.12
C MET A 140 1.57 9.06 4.39
N ASP A 141 0.38 9.05 5.00
CA ASP A 141 -0.35 10.27 5.36
C ASP A 141 0.24 10.97 6.59
N LEU A 142 1.18 10.33 7.32
CA LEU A 142 1.71 10.86 8.59
C LEU A 142 2.23 12.30 8.47
N SER A 143 2.90 12.64 7.37
CA SER A 143 3.45 13.99 7.17
C SER A 143 2.35 15.04 6.99
N ALA A 144 1.23 14.68 6.35
CA ALA A 144 0.08 15.57 6.22
C ALA A 144 -0.69 15.67 7.55
N LEU A 145 -0.89 14.52 8.22
CA LEU A 145 -1.61 14.42 9.48
C LEU A 145 -1.00 15.27 10.59
N VAL A 146 0.33 15.28 10.75
CA VAL A 146 0.98 16.03 11.84
C VAL A 146 0.94 17.55 11.66
N VAL A 147 0.62 18.04 10.47
CA VAL A 147 0.45 19.47 10.15
C VAL A 147 -1.02 19.86 9.95
N GLU A 148 -1.96 18.94 10.20
CA GLU A 148 -3.37 19.29 10.23
C GLU A 148 -3.65 20.24 11.39
N ARG A 149 -4.40 21.30 11.11
CA ARG A 149 -4.66 22.38 12.05
C ARG A 149 -5.24 21.89 13.37
N GLU A 150 -6.23 20.98 13.33
CA GLU A 150 -6.84 20.41 14.53
C GLU A 150 -5.84 19.61 15.36
N VAL A 151 -4.91 18.90 14.70
CA VAL A 151 -3.83 18.16 15.36
C VAL A 151 -2.83 19.15 15.98
N GLU A 152 -2.42 20.19 15.26
CA GLU A 152 -1.52 21.22 15.78
C GLU A 152 -2.10 21.95 17.00
N GLU A 153 -3.38 22.35 16.94
CA GLU A 153 -4.10 23.02 18.02
C GLU A 153 -4.16 22.15 19.29
N LEU A 154 -4.39 20.84 19.15
CA LEU A 154 -4.43 19.91 20.28
C LEU A 154 -3.06 19.64 20.91
N ASN A 155 -1.97 19.75 20.13
CA ASN A 155 -0.64 19.37 20.57
C ASN A 155 0.25 20.58 20.93
N GLY A 156 -0.19 21.81 20.68
CA GLY A 156 0.42 23.02 21.23
C GLY A 156 1.63 23.59 20.47
N TRP A 157 1.84 23.23 19.18
CA TRP A 157 2.96 23.65 18.29
C TRP A 157 4.35 23.15 18.77
N GLU A 158 5.42 22.79 18.01
CA GLU A 158 5.81 22.72 16.59
C GLU A 158 5.90 21.24 16.14
N MET A 159 4.81 20.64 15.65
CA MET A 159 4.87 19.31 15.02
C MET A 159 5.17 19.38 13.52
N GLY A 160 5.54 20.56 13.01
CA GLY A 160 5.59 20.97 11.58
C GLY A 160 6.40 20.08 10.61
N ALA A 161 6.97 18.98 11.10
CA ALA A 161 7.41 17.85 10.31
C ALA A 161 7.37 16.55 11.14
N VAL A 162 7.36 15.41 10.46
CA VAL A 162 7.65 14.12 11.10
C VAL A 162 9.08 14.15 11.65
N THR A 163 9.20 13.92 12.97
CA THR A 163 10.46 13.83 13.70
C THR A 163 10.68 12.41 14.21
N GLU A 164 11.90 12.11 14.64
CA GLU A 164 12.21 10.84 15.30
C GLU A 164 11.28 10.61 16.51
N LYS A 165 11.05 11.65 17.31
CA LYS A 165 10.21 11.58 18.51
C LYS A 165 8.77 11.19 18.20
N ILE A 166 8.24 11.56 17.04
CA ILE A 166 6.86 11.25 16.60
C ILE A 166 6.79 9.85 15.99
N LEU A 167 7.75 9.51 15.13
CA LEU A 167 7.74 8.25 14.39
C LEU A 167 7.99 7.05 15.29
N MET A 168 8.97 7.15 16.19
CA MET A 168 9.44 5.99 16.96
C MET A 168 8.39 5.38 17.92
N PRO A 169 7.47 6.14 18.54
CA PRO A 169 6.31 5.54 19.22
C PRO A 169 5.43 4.69 18.31
N LEU A 170 5.23 5.10 17.05
CA LEU A 170 4.47 4.33 16.06
C LEU A 170 5.24 3.08 15.62
N ILE A 171 6.57 3.16 15.47
CA ILE A 171 7.42 1.98 15.26
C ILE A 171 7.28 0.99 16.42
N GLY A 172 7.20 1.47 17.67
CA GLY A 172 6.93 0.62 18.83
C GLY A 172 5.62 -0.16 18.71
N ASP A 173 4.55 0.47 18.23
CA ASP A 173 3.27 -0.20 18.00
C ASP A 173 3.39 -1.27 16.89
N ILE A 174 4.07 -0.95 15.79
CA ILE A 174 4.34 -1.88 14.67
C ILE A 174 5.09 -3.11 15.19
N LEU A 175 6.20 -2.90 15.92
CA LEU A 175 7.00 -3.99 16.48
C LEU A 175 6.21 -4.83 17.50
N SER A 176 5.33 -4.21 18.29
CA SER A 176 4.42 -4.93 19.18
C SER A 176 3.44 -5.82 18.40
N GLY A 177 2.88 -5.32 17.30
CA GLY A 177 2.00 -6.09 16.41
C GLY A 177 2.74 -7.25 15.74
N LEU A 178 3.95 -7.00 15.22
CA LEU A 178 4.80 -8.03 14.64
C LEU A 178 5.19 -9.09 15.65
N LYS A 179 5.58 -8.71 16.88
CA LYS A 179 5.85 -9.69 17.95
C LYS A 179 4.65 -10.58 18.18
N TRP A 180 3.49 -9.97 18.30
CA TRP A 180 2.26 -10.71 18.56
C TRP A 180 1.99 -11.75 17.46
N LEU A 181 2.17 -11.39 16.18
CA LEU A 181 2.07 -12.31 15.03
C LEU A 181 3.17 -13.39 15.05
N HIS A 182 4.42 -12.99 15.26
CA HIS A 182 5.60 -13.86 15.21
C HIS A 182 5.57 -14.91 16.33
N ASP A 183 5.12 -14.54 17.54
CA ASP A 183 4.93 -15.47 18.66
C ASP A 183 3.90 -16.57 18.32
N ARG A 184 2.96 -16.28 17.39
CA ARG A 184 1.98 -17.24 16.85
C ARG A 184 2.48 -18.01 15.63
N GLY A 185 3.72 -17.77 15.21
CA GLY A 185 4.29 -18.39 14.03
C GLY A 185 3.75 -17.81 12.72
N LEU A 186 3.36 -16.54 12.69
CA LEU A 186 2.86 -15.85 11.51
C LEU A 186 3.76 -14.66 11.16
N ALA A 187 4.11 -14.49 9.89
CA ALA A 187 4.68 -13.26 9.32
C ALA A 187 3.58 -12.41 8.70
N HIS A 188 3.77 -11.09 8.67
CA HIS A 188 2.88 -10.21 7.91
C HIS A 188 3.08 -10.41 6.39
N SER A 189 4.35 -10.45 5.96
CA SER A 189 4.84 -10.72 4.60
C SER A 189 4.54 -9.68 3.51
N ASP A 190 3.57 -8.78 3.75
CA ASP A 190 3.32 -7.61 2.89
C ASP A 190 3.35 -6.31 3.68
N LEU A 191 4.36 -6.15 4.55
CA LEU A 191 4.46 -4.95 5.38
C LEU A 191 5.01 -3.78 4.56
N ILE A 192 4.19 -2.78 4.26
CA ILE A 192 4.57 -1.52 3.60
C ILE A 192 3.92 -0.34 4.35
N PRO A 193 4.34 0.93 4.15
CA PRO A 193 3.76 2.05 4.88
C PRO A 193 2.24 2.17 4.73
N GLU A 194 1.72 1.85 3.53
CA GLU A 194 0.29 1.82 3.22
C GLU A 194 -0.48 0.74 4.03
N ASN A 195 0.22 -0.31 4.47
CA ASN A 195 -0.34 -1.38 5.30
C ASN A 195 -0.17 -1.13 6.81
N VAL A 196 0.17 0.11 7.19
CA VAL A 196 0.21 0.56 8.58
C VAL A 196 -0.70 1.78 8.74
N CYS A 197 -1.87 1.56 9.32
CA CYS A 197 -2.81 2.66 9.59
C CYS A 197 -2.55 3.37 10.92
N ILE A 198 -2.94 4.63 10.98
CA ILE A 198 -2.90 5.45 12.20
C ILE A 198 -4.32 5.60 12.75
N LYS A 199 -4.53 5.13 13.97
CA LYS A 199 -5.81 5.30 14.69
C LYS A 199 -5.66 6.12 15.95
N ARG A 200 -6.79 6.63 16.42
CA ARG A 200 -6.92 7.28 17.72
C ARG A 200 -7.10 6.21 18.80
N GLY A 201 -6.18 6.16 19.76
CA GLY A 201 -6.32 5.34 20.97
C GLY A 201 -7.44 5.85 21.88
N GLU A 202 -7.79 5.04 22.89
CA GLU A 202 -8.76 5.43 23.92
C GLU A 202 -8.30 6.67 24.72
N ASP A 203 -6.99 6.82 24.89
CA ASP A 203 -6.34 8.01 25.49
C ASP A 203 -6.30 9.23 24.55
N GLY A 204 -6.90 9.12 23.37
CA GLY A 204 -6.92 10.14 22.33
C GLY A 204 -5.62 10.31 21.57
N ARG A 205 -4.60 9.51 21.85
CA ARG A 205 -3.29 9.61 21.19
C ARG A 205 -3.18 8.66 20.01
N ALA A 206 -2.38 9.03 19.02
CA ALA A 206 -2.11 8.21 17.85
C ALA A 206 -1.51 6.84 18.22
N ARG A 207 -1.94 5.81 17.49
CA ARG A 207 -1.45 4.43 17.54
C ARG A 207 -1.31 3.88 16.12
N ALA A 208 -0.24 3.15 15.84
CA ALA A 208 -0.10 2.44 14.59
C ALA A 208 -0.76 1.06 14.65
N VAL A 209 -1.32 0.62 13.54
CA VAL A 209 -2.08 -0.63 13.43
C VAL A 209 -1.74 -1.30 12.11
N LEU A 210 -1.39 -2.58 12.14
CA LEU A 210 -1.17 -3.38 10.94
C LEU A 210 -2.50 -3.74 10.29
N ILE A 211 -2.61 -3.49 8.98
CA ILE A 211 -3.76 -3.82 8.12
C ILE A 211 -3.31 -4.75 6.98
N ASP A 212 -4.21 -5.19 6.09
CA ASP A 212 -3.88 -6.11 4.97
C ASP A 212 -3.17 -7.40 5.39
N ILE A 213 -3.70 -7.94 6.49
CA ILE A 213 -3.41 -9.24 7.07
C ILE A 213 -4.04 -10.41 6.28
N ASP A 214 -4.51 -10.18 5.06
CA ASP A 214 -4.92 -11.26 4.17
C ASP A 214 -3.71 -12.02 3.58
N HIS A 215 -2.52 -11.42 3.65
CA HIS A 215 -1.26 -12.01 3.22
C HIS A 215 -0.44 -12.68 4.35
N LEU A 216 -1.00 -12.93 5.54
CA LEU A 216 -0.24 -13.60 6.60
C LEU A 216 0.33 -14.95 6.15
N GLN A 217 1.61 -15.19 6.44
CA GLN A 217 2.29 -16.45 6.11
C GLN A 217 2.69 -17.18 7.39
N ALA A 218 2.29 -18.44 7.51
CA ALA A 218 2.80 -19.29 8.58
C ALA A 218 4.30 -19.53 8.42
N PHE A 219 5.04 -19.44 9.53
CA PHE A 219 6.44 -19.85 9.58
C PHE A 219 6.49 -21.34 9.25
N ARG A 220 7.18 -21.69 8.17
CA ARG A 220 7.33 -23.08 7.77
C ARG A 220 8.34 -23.75 8.71
N PRO A 221 8.08 -24.95 9.24
CA PRO A 221 9.16 -25.71 9.86
C PRO A 221 10.22 -26.02 8.78
N THR A 222 11.47 -25.70 9.05
CA THR A 222 12.61 -26.18 8.25
C THR A 222 12.87 -27.65 8.58
N PRO A 223 13.52 -28.41 7.68
CA PRO A 223 13.75 -29.86 7.86
C PRO A 223 14.48 -30.26 9.15
N ASP A 224 15.22 -29.34 9.75
CA ASP A 224 15.94 -29.46 11.02
C ASP A 224 15.07 -29.09 12.24
N GLY A 225 13.79 -28.78 12.05
CA GLY A 225 12.86 -28.40 13.11
C GLY A 225 12.96 -26.93 13.52
N HIS A 226 13.83 -26.13 12.90
CA HIS A 226 13.79 -24.68 13.05
C HIS A 226 12.57 -24.09 12.32
N ARG A 227 12.25 -22.82 12.58
CA ARG A 227 11.21 -22.09 11.84
C ARG A 227 11.88 -21.30 10.73
N ASP A 228 11.30 -21.35 9.54
CA ASP A 228 11.75 -20.66 8.33
C ASP A 228 11.91 -19.17 8.64
N CYS A 229 13.16 -18.74 8.69
CA CYS A 229 13.53 -17.39 9.04
C CYS A 229 13.29 -16.40 7.89
N ILE A 230 12.94 -16.87 6.68
CA ILE A 230 12.75 -16.01 5.51
C ILE A 230 11.49 -15.15 5.64
N ALA A 231 10.39 -15.69 6.15
CA ALA A 231 9.13 -14.95 6.24
C ALA A 231 9.21 -13.72 7.18
N PRO A 232 9.78 -13.80 8.41
CA PRO A 232 9.99 -12.64 9.26
C PRO A 232 10.98 -11.59 8.69
N ILE A 233 11.93 -12.00 7.84
CA ILE A 233 12.95 -11.08 7.29
C ILE A 233 12.30 -9.97 6.46
N GLY A 234 11.23 -10.28 5.72
CA GLY A 234 10.46 -9.29 4.97
C GLY A 234 9.94 -8.17 5.88
N ASP A 235 9.23 -8.54 6.95
CA ASP A 235 8.66 -7.60 7.91
C ASP A 235 9.74 -6.65 8.47
N PHE A 236 10.89 -7.21 8.89
CA PHE A 236 11.98 -6.40 9.45
C PHE A 236 12.60 -5.44 8.43
N LEU A 237 12.87 -5.92 7.22
CA LEU A 237 13.45 -5.11 6.16
C LEU A 237 12.61 -3.85 5.90
N PHE A 238 11.28 -4.01 5.87
CA PHE A 238 10.37 -2.90 5.65
C PHE A 238 10.28 -1.94 6.83
N VAL A 239 10.23 -2.42 8.07
CA VAL A 239 10.31 -1.50 9.23
C VAL A 239 11.61 -0.69 9.22
N GLY A 240 12.74 -1.32 8.88
CA GLY A 240 14.01 -0.63 8.73
C GLY A 240 13.94 0.45 7.65
N ALA A 241 13.25 0.16 6.55
CA ALA A 241 13.00 1.10 5.46
C ALA A 241 12.08 2.25 5.85
N PHE A 242 11.09 2.04 6.71
CA PHE A 242 10.23 3.11 7.21
C PHE A 242 11.05 4.12 8.00
N ILE A 243 11.82 3.65 8.99
CA ILE A 243 12.67 4.50 9.83
C ILE A 243 13.62 5.32 8.96
N ASN A 244 14.30 4.68 8.00
CA ASN A 244 15.24 5.38 7.14
C ASN A 244 14.56 6.35 6.16
N GLY A 245 13.42 5.96 5.57
CA GLY A 245 12.67 6.79 4.64
C GLY A 245 12.17 8.10 5.26
N PHE A 246 11.69 8.04 6.50
CA PHE A 246 11.19 9.22 7.22
C PHE A 246 12.29 10.06 7.87
N LEU A 247 13.41 9.46 8.30
CA LEU A 247 14.40 10.15 9.15
C LEU A 247 15.75 10.42 8.47
N SER A 248 16.09 9.79 7.34
CA SER A 248 17.47 9.85 6.79
C SER A 248 17.98 11.25 6.44
N ASP A 249 17.09 12.18 6.13
CA ASP A 249 17.40 13.60 5.84
C ASP A 249 17.22 14.51 7.06
N LYS A 250 16.76 13.96 8.20
CA LYS A 250 16.41 14.74 9.38
C LYS A 250 17.60 14.93 10.30
N PRO A 251 17.81 16.16 10.82
CA PRO A 251 18.94 16.45 11.71
C PRO A 251 18.84 15.74 13.05
N ASP A 252 17.64 15.30 13.46
CA ASP A 252 17.38 14.61 14.72
C ASP A 252 17.50 13.08 14.63
N TYR A 253 17.90 12.52 13.48
CA TYR A 253 18.08 11.08 13.29
C TYR A 253 19.27 10.53 14.10
N SER A 254 18.95 10.05 15.30
CA SER A 254 19.88 9.59 16.32
C SER A 254 20.73 8.39 15.89
N ALA A 255 21.82 8.15 16.62
CA ALA A 255 22.64 6.98 16.41
C ALA A 255 21.89 5.68 16.74
N GLU A 256 21.00 5.72 17.73
CA GLU A 256 20.18 4.59 18.17
C GLU A 256 19.13 4.21 17.12
N ALA A 257 18.42 5.20 16.56
CA ALA A 257 17.47 4.95 15.48
C ALA A 257 18.18 4.45 14.22
N ARG A 258 19.35 5.00 13.87
CA ARG A 258 20.21 4.49 12.78
C ARG A 258 20.68 3.06 13.02
N LYS A 259 21.08 2.73 14.25
CA LYS A 259 21.48 1.38 14.66
C LYS A 259 20.32 0.40 14.50
N LEU A 260 19.12 0.76 14.96
CA LEU A 260 17.92 -0.05 14.79
C LEU A 260 17.57 -0.24 13.31
N SER A 261 17.55 0.83 12.52
CA SER A 261 17.29 0.75 11.07
C SER A 261 18.32 -0.13 10.35
N ALA A 262 19.62 0.08 10.60
CA ALA A 262 20.68 -0.70 9.99
C ALA A 262 20.63 -2.19 10.42
N PHE A 263 20.26 -2.45 11.68
CA PHE A 263 19.99 -3.81 12.15
C PHE A 263 18.86 -4.42 11.31
N LEU A 264 17.69 -3.78 11.26
CA LEU A 264 16.55 -4.26 10.46
C LEU A 264 16.90 -4.51 8.98
N TYR A 265 17.70 -3.64 8.34
CA TYR A 265 18.16 -3.84 6.95
C TYR A 265 19.11 -5.03 6.76
N SER A 266 20.03 -5.24 7.71
CA SER A 266 21.01 -6.31 7.59
C SER A 266 20.41 -7.71 7.83
N ALA A 267 19.11 -7.81 8.13
CA ALA A 267 18.37 -9.08 8.20
C ALA A 267 18.48 -9.90 6.91
N GLY A 268 18.58 -9.23 5.75
CA GLY A 268 18.74 -9.91 4.46
C GLY A 268 20.14 -10.48 4.17
N VAL A 269 21.16 -10.23 5.01
CA VAL A 269 22.58 -10.42 4.62
C VAL A 269 23.33 -11.51 5.41
N GLY A 270 22.69 -12.23 6.34
CA GLY A 270 23.29 -13.47 6.86
C GLY A 270 23.23 -13.72 8.36
N GLY A 271 22.16 -13.32 9.04
CA GLY A 271 21.88 -13.76 10.40
C GLY A 271 20.38 -13.85 10.64
N ALA A 272 19.92 -14.96 11.23
CA ALA A 272 18.56 -15.05 11.72
C ALA A 272 18.34 -13.95 12.76
N ARG A 273 17.26 -13.19 12.60
CA ARG A 273 16.86 -12.17 13.58
C ARG A 273 15.54 -12.59 14.18
N THR A 274 15.45 -12.41 15.48
CA THR A 274 14.21 -12.57 16.21
C THR A 274 13.60 -11.20 16.47
N ILE A 275 12.28 -11.16 16.61
CA ILE A 275 11.58 -9.93 17.00
C ILE A 275 12.05 -9.44 18.39
N ASP A 276 12.49 -10.33 19.27
CA ASP A 276 12.97 -9.97 20.60
C ASP A 276 14.30 -9.19 20.55
N GLU A 277 15.21 -9.54 19.64
CA GLU A 277 16.45 -8.76 19.39
C GLU A 277 16.15 -7.36 18.85
N VAL A 278 15.18 -7.27 17.92
CA VAL A 278 14.72 -5.99 17.38
C VAL A 278 14.11 -5.12 18.48
N LEU A 279 13.26 -5.71 19.33
CA LEU A 279 12.66 -5.02 20.46
C LEU A 279 13.71 -4.60 21.50
N ALA A 280 14.76 -5.38 21.74
CA ALA A 280 15.85 -4.97 22.63
C ALA A 280 16.54 -3.68 22.15
N LEU A 281 16.78 -3.55 20.84
CA LEU A 281 17.33 -2.32 20.24
C LEU A 281 16.35 -1.16 20.30
N TYR A 282 15.05 -1.42 20.10
CA TYR A 282 14.02 -0.40 20.30
C TYR A 282 13.98 0.09 21.76
N GLN A 283 14.07 -0.81 22.74
CA GLN A 283 14.13 -0.44 24.16
C GLN A 283 15.41 0.33 24.51
N GLU A 284 16.53 0.05 23.84
CA GLU A 284 17.74 0.88 23.95
C GLU A 284 17.48 2.31 23.47
N TRP A 285 16.80 2.49 22.33
CA TRP A 285 16.35 3.80 21.86
C TRP A 285 15.46 4.49 22.90
N VAL A 286 14.44 3.80 23.44
CA VAL A 286 13.54 4.35 24.48
C VAL A 286 14.31 4.79 25.72
N ARG A 287 15.29 3.99 26.17
CA ARG A 287 16.11 4.31 27.34
C ARG A 287 16.95 5.57 27.14
N VAL A 288 17.49 5.79 25.95
CA VAL A 288 18.38 6.93 25.64
C VAL A 288 17.59 8.19 25.28
N ARG A 289 16.51 8.05 24.51
CA ARG A 289 15.76 9.15 23.89
C ARG A 289 14.44 9.45 24.59
N GLY A 290 14.03 8.59 25.52
CA GLY A 290 12.71 8.62 26.15
C GLY A 290 11.65 7.90 25.32
N PRO A 291 10.39 7.86 25.79
CA PRO A 291 9.30 7.13 25.13
C PRO A 291 8.80 7.77 23.82
N GLY A 292 9.44 8.84 23.34
CA GLY A 292 8.96 9.68 22.24
C GLY A 292 7.71 10.49 22.60
N VAL A 293 7.03 10.99 21.57
CA VAL A 293 5.82 11.82 21.68
C VAL A 293 4.72 11.19 20.84
N ARG A 294 3.62 10.84 21.50
CA ARG A 294 2.38 10.42 20.82
C ARG A 294 1.44 11.60 20.77
N PHE A 295 1.19 12.09 19.56
CA PHE A 295 0.32 13.23 19.36
C PHE A 295 -1.15 12.87 19.60
N LEU A 296 -1.89 13.84 20.13
CA LEU A 296 -3.34 13.77 20.26
C LEU A 296 -3.97 13.89 18.88
N MET A 297 -4.97 13.04 18.64
CA MET A 297 -5.81 13.13 17.46
C MET A 297 -7.18 13.68 17.85
N PRO A 298 -7.81 14.50 17.00
CA PRO A 298 -9.16 14.99 17.26
C PRO A 298 -10.14 13.82 17.40
N PRO A 299 -11.21 13.97 18.20
CA PRO A 299 -12.26 12.96 18.22
C PRO A 299 -12.82 12.76 16.80
N PRO A 300 -13.30 11.55 16.47
CA PRO A 300 -13.90 11.30 15.17
C PRO A 300 -15.10 12.23 14.98
N PRO A 301 -15.34 12.76 13.76
CA PRO A 301 -16.49 13.60 13.50
C PRO A 301 -17.79 12.85 13.86
N PRO A 302 -18.76 13.50 14.54
CA PRO A 302 -20.02 12.85 14.91
C PRO A 302 -20.76 12.38 13.65
N LEU A 303 -21.55 11.32 13.80
CA LEU A 303 -22.41 10.84 12.72
C LEU A 303 -23.51 11.86 12.42
N PRO A 304 -24.00 11.95 11.17
CA PRO A 304 -25.10 12.85 10.84
C PRO A 304 -26.37 12.51 11.65
N GLU A 305 -26.83 13.43 12.50
CA GLU A 305 -27.95 13.18 13.43
C GLU A 305 -29.24 12.74 12.71
N ARG A 306 -29.48 13.23 11.50
CA ARG A 306 -30.62 12.81 10.69
C ARG A 306 -30.59 11.31 10.33
N LEU A 307 -29.41 10.73 10.08
CA LEU A 307 -29.28 9.29 9.79
C LEU A 307 -29.58 8.50 11.06
N LEU A 308 -29.05 8.94 12.20
CA LEU A 308 -29.33 8.34 13.51
C LEU A 308 -30.82 8.41 13.84
N ALA A 309 -31.47 9.55 13.62
CA ALA A 309 -32.89 9.75 13.87
C ALA A 309 -33.75 8.84 12.98
N SER A 310 -33.43 8.71 11.68
CA SER A 310 -34.15 7.80 10.78
C SER A 310 -33.97 6.34 11.16
N TYR A 311 -32.75 5.92 11.50
CA TYR A 311 -32.48 4.56 11.99
C TYR A 311 -33.26 4.23 13.27
N ARG A 312 -33.32 5.15 14.23
CA ARG A 312 -34.09 4.99 15.48
C ARG A 312 -35.60 4.84 15.26
N ARG A 313 -36.16 5.44 14.20
CA ARG A 313 -37.57 5.29 13.83
C ARG A 313 -37.88 3.99 13.08
N GLY A 314 -36.85 3.25 12.64
CA GLY A 314 -37.01 2.10 11.76
C GLY A 314 -37.35 2.49 10.32
N ASP A 315 -37.13 3.76 9.95
CA ASP A 315 -37.30 4.20 8.56
C ASP A 315 -36.23 3.53 7.70
N SER A 316 -36.56 3.19 6.45
CA SER A 316 -35.55 2.75 5.49
C SER A 316 -34.58 3.90 5.24
N VAL A 317 -33.38 3.84 5.82
CA VAL A 317 -32.33 4.82 5.59
C VAL A 317 -31.77 4.57 4.19
N SER A 318 -32.23 5.34 3.21
CA SER A 318 -31.69 5.25 1.84
C SER A 318 -30.50 6.17 1.65
N ALA A 319 -29.61 5.77 0.73
CA ALA A 319 -28.47 6.56 0.26
C ALA A 319 -28.81 8.01 -0.10
N ALA A 320 -30.02 8.25 -0.63
CA ALA A 320 -30.48 9.57 -1.07
C ALA A 320 -30.46 10.62 0.05
N ALA A 321 -30.57 10.19 1.32
CA ALA A 321 -30.40 11.11 2.43
C ALA A 321 -29.01 11.76 2.36
N THR A 322 -27.92 11.00 2.24
CA THR A 322 -26.54 11.50 2.37
C THR A 322 -26.16 12.65 1.43
N GLU A 323 -26.69 12.70 0.20
CA GLU A 323 -26.32 13.71 -0.81
C GLU A 323 -26.72 15.14 -0.44
N GLU A 324 -27.86 15.34 0.25
CA GLU A 324 -28.30 16.69 0.66
C GLU A 324 -27.37 17.35 1.70
N THR A 325 -26.74 16.57 2.59
CA THR A 325 -25.81 17.13 3.60
C THR A 325 -24.49 17.55 2.97
N ASN A 326 -24.01 16.82 1.97
CA ASN A 326 -22.77 17.18 1.30
C ASN A 326 -22.91 18.52 0.58
N ALA A 327 -24.06 18.82 -0.03
CA ALA A 327 -24.29 20.12 -0.67
C ALA A 327 -24.26 21.29 0.33
N SER A 328 -24.87 21.15 1.52
CA SER A 328 -24.85 22.21 2.53
C SER A 328 -23.49 22.34 3.22
N ASP A 329 -22.83 21.23 3.54
CA ASP A 329 -21.58 21.22 4.31
C ASP A 329 -20.37 21.57 3.46
N LEU A 330 -20.29 21.14 2.20
CA LEU A 330 -19.25 21.61 1.26
C LEU A 330 -19.35 23.12 1.02
N THR A 331 -20.56 23.67 1.05
CA THR A 331 -20.78 25.12 0.93
C THR A 331 -20.27 25.87 2.17
N ASN A 332 -20.40 25.27 3.36
CA ASN A 332 -19.88 25.82 4.62
C ASN A 332 -18.36 25.64 4.79
N LEU A 333 -17.78 24.52 4.35
CA LEU A 333 -16.33 24.30 4.33
C LEU A 333 -15.63 25.22 3.33
N LYS A 334 -16.19 25.43 2.14
CA LYS A 334 -15.67 26.43 1.18
C LYS A 334 -15.72 27.85 1.73
N ARG A 335 -16.73 28.20 2.54
CA ARG A 335 -16.82 29.52 3.22
C ARG A 335 -15.82 29.69 4.37
N LYS A 336 -15.43 28.62 5.06
CA LYS A 336 -14.38 28.65 6.09
C LYS A 336 -12.95 28.65 5.50
N GLY A 337 -12.78 28.20 4.25
CA GLY A 337 -11.49 28.14 3.56
C GLY A 337 -11.07 29.38 2.77
N THR A 338 -11.84 30.47 2.76
CA THR A 338 -11.53 31.70 2.01
C THR A 338 -10.84 32.80 2.86
N ALA A 339 -10.10 32.43 3.91
CA ALA A 339 -9.08 33.31 4.47
C ALA A 339 -7.79 33.20 3.64
N GLU A 340 -7.53 34.24 2.85
CA GLU A 340 -6.36 34.52 2.00
C GLU A 340 -5.13 33.61 2.18
N CYS A 341 -5.04 32.55 1.36
CA CYS A 341 -3.76 31.94 1.05
C CYS A 341 -3.04 32.82 0.02
N ARG A 342 -2.15 33.71 0.48
CA ARG A 342 -1.26 34.51 -0.39
C ARG A 342 -0.44 33.56 -1.26
N ARG A 343 -0.70 33.57 -2.57
CA ARG A 343 0.21 33.01 -3.58
C ARG A 343 1.56 33.70 -3.45
N VAL A 344 2.57 32.96 -3.03
CA VAL A 344 3.96 33.33 -3.24
C VAL A 344 4.29 33.00 -4.70
N ASP A 345 4.26 34.02 -5.56
CA ASP A 345 4.78 33.91 -6.92
C ASP A 345 6.28 33.60 -6.85
N LYS A 346 6.64 32.38 -7.22
CA LYS A 346 8.05 31.99 -7.41
C LYS A 346 8.47 32.43 -8.81
N THR A 347 9.05 33.62 -8.92
CA THR A 347 9.80 34.04 -10.10
C THR A 347 11.04 33.16 -10.25
N PRO A 348 11.28 32.51 -11.41
CA PRO A 348 12.50 31.75 -11.62
C PRO A 348 13.69 32.68 -11.83
N VAL A 349 14.72 32.51 -11.00
CA VAL A 349 16.04 33.14 -11.19
C VAL A 349 16.69 32.53 -12.44
N ARG A 350 16.78 33.33 -13.51
CA ARG A 350 17.58 33.02 -14.71
C ARG A 350 19.07 33.12 -14.36
N THR A 351 19.79 32.01 -14.43
CA THR A 351 21.24 32.02 -14.64
C THR A 351 21.53 31.77 -16.12
N SER A 352 22.22 32.72 -16.73
CA SER A 352 22.62 32.74 -18.13
C SER A 352 23.84 31.85 -18.37
N VAL A 353 23.74 30.88 -19.27
CA VAL A 353 24.91 30.26 -19.93
C VAL A 353 24.63 30.19 -21.43
N SER A 354 25.56 30.71 -22.21
CA SER A 354 25.50 30.92 -23.66
C SER A 354 25.68 29.60 -24.45
N PRO A 355 25.03 29.42 -25.62
CA PRO A 355 25.24 28.25 -26.48
C PRO A 355 26.30 28.52 -27.56
N ALA A 356 27.30 27.64 -27.66
CA ALA A 356 28.15 27.52 -28.84
C ALA A 356 27.62 26.38 -29.73
N GLN A 357 27.32 26.72 -30.98
CA GLN A 357 26.90 25.83 -32.05
C GLN A 357 28.12 25.19 -32.72
N HIS A 358 28.06 23.90 -33.06
CA HIS A 358 28.68 23.35 -34.27
C HIS A 358 27.94 22.08 -34.73
N PRO A 359 27.64 21.92 -36.02
CA PRO A 359 27.03 20.72 -36.59
C PRO A 359 28.11 19.75 -37.09
N VAL A 360 27.89 18.44 -36.93
CA VAL A 360 28.63 17.42 -37.69
C VAL A 360 27.62 16.50 -38.36
N SER A 361 27.57 16.62 -39.68
CA SER A 361 26.94 15.71 -40.63
C SER A 361 27.88 14.55 -40.94
N ILE A 362 27.36 13.32 -40.99
CA ILE A 362 28.03 12.18 -41.64
C ILE A 362 27.06 11.49 -42.59
N LEU A 363 27.38 11.61 -43.87
CA LEU A 363 26.92 10.78 -44.98
C LEU A 363 27.69 9.46 -44.98
N CYS A 364 27.03 8.35 -45.31
CA CYS A 364 27.69 7.24 -46.01
C CYS A 364 26.70 6.53 -46.94
N GLN A 365 27.17 6.30 -48.16
CA GLN A 365 26.47 5.78 -49.33
C GLN A 365 26.46 4.24 -49.37
N SER A 366 25.50 3.69 -50.13
CA SER A 366 25.14 2.30 -50.52
C SER A 366 26.26 1.53 -51.30
N PRO A 367 26.08 0.34 -51.96
CA PRO A 367 24.91 -0.58 -52.11
C PRO A 367 25.21 -2.12 -52.09
N LEU A 368 24.16 -2.98 -52.12
CA LEU A 368 23.91 -4.08 -53.12
C LEU A 368 22.93 -5.20 -52.64
N CYS A 369 21.76 -5.26 -53.32
CA CYS A 369 20.89 -6.41 -53.73
C CYS A 369 20.26 -7.41 -52.71
N PRO A 370 19.19 -8.17 -53.11
CA PRO A 370 17.87 -7.78 -53.67
C PRO A 370 16.70 -8.44 -52.85
N PRO A 371 15.40 -8.23 -53.18
CA PRO A 371 14.29 -8.48 -52.26
C PRO A 371 13.73 -9.92 -52.37
N PRO A 372 12.84 -10.31 -51.41
CA PRO A 372 11.58 -10.87 -51.88
C PRO A 372 10.33 -10.39 -51.13
N THR A 373 9.27 -10.41 -51.93
CA THR A 373 7.84 -10.32 -51.68
C THR A 373 7.32 -11.26 -50.57
N SER A 374 6.37 -10.79 -49.76
CA SER A 374 4.99 -11.30 -49.71
C SER A 374 4.27 -10.89 -48.41
N GLN A 375 2.95 -10.77 -48.55
CA GLN A 375 1.96 -10.33 -47.58
C GLN A 375 1.96 -11.17 -46.29
N CYS A 376 1.67 -10.54 -45.15
CA CYS A 376 0.84 -11.14 -44.10
C CYS A 376 0.24 -10.08 -43.17
N GLY A 377 -0.99 -10.36 -42.73
CA GLY A 377 -1.96 -9.51 -42.07
C GLY A 377 -1.47 -8.68 -40.88
N GLY A 378 -1.94 -7.43 -40.84
CA GLY A 378 -1.85 -6.59 -39.67
C GLY A 378 -2.77 -7.08 -38.55
N ILE A 379 -2.17 -7.46 -37.43
CA ILE A 379 -2.81 -7.43 -36.11
C ILE A 379 -1.93 -6.50 -35.27
N ARG A 380 -2.44 -5.31 -34.94
CA ARG A 380 -1.82 -4.42 -33.96
C ARG A 380 -2.23 -4.90 -32.56
N PRO A 381 -1.31 -5.29 -31.67
CA PRO A 381 -1.61 -5.34 -30.25
C PRO A 381 -1.51 -3.91 -29.70
N GLN A 382 -2.61 -3.39 -29.16
CA GLN A 382 -2.56 -2.22 -28.28
C GLN A 382 -1.91 -2.66 -26.96
N TRP A 383 -0.68 -2.25 -26.73
CA TRP A 383 -0.02 -2.39 -25.43
C TRP A 383 -0.33 -1.15 -24.59
N THR A 384 -1.06 -1.32 -23.50
CA THR A 384 -1.21 -0.31 -22.46
C THR A 384 0.04 -0.32 -21.58
N THR A 385 0.87 0.71 -21.70
CA THR A 385 2.08 0.91 -20.89
C THR A 385 1.69 1.52 -19.54
N GLN A 386 1.77 0.77 -18.44
CA GLN A 386 1.92 1.34 -17.10
C GLN A 386 3.20 0.79 -16.46
N GLN A 387 4.12 1.70 -16.18
CA GLN A 387 5.47 1.45 -15.70
C GLN A 387 5.46 1.29 -14.17
N TYR A 388 6.10 0.24 -13.65
CA TYR A 388 6.41 0.10 -12.24
C TYR A 388 7.78 0.74 -11.96
N PHE A 389 7.84 1.65 -10.97
CA PHE A 389 9.07 2.16 -10.39
C PHE A 389 9.33 1.47 -9.06
N ILE A 390 10.43 0.72 -8.96
CA ILE A 390 11.03 0.36 -7.67
C ILE A 390 12.25 1.27 -7.49
N PRO A 391 12.28 2.18 -6.50
CA PRO A 391 13.51 2.87 -6.14
C PRO A 391 14.38 1.89 -5.35
N LEU A 392 15.40 1.32 -6.00
CA LEU A 392 16.55 0.76 -5.30
C LEU A 392 17.38 1.94 -4.76
N ALA A 393 16.97 2.49 -3.61
CA ALA A 393 17.76 3.49 -2.89
C ALA A 393 18.97 2.78 -2.25
N GLY A 394 20.19 3.20 -2.61
CA GLY A 394 21.42 2.70 -1.97
C GLY A 394 22.62 2.48 -2.89
N LEU A 395 22.49 2.63 -4.21
CA LEU A 395 23.62 2.57 -5.14
C LEU A 395 23.68 3.90 -5.90
N GLY A 396 24.85 4.55 -5.91
CA GLY A 396 25.11 5.86 -6.54
C GLY A 396 24.69 5.98 -8.01
N PRO A 397 24.90 7.16 -8.64
CA PRO A 397 24.13 7.63 -9.80
C PRO A 397 24.18 6.65 -10.99
N ARG A 398 23.15 5.81 -11.11
CA ARG A 398 22.90 4.97 -12.28
C ARG A 398 22.06 5.75 -13.28
N ARG A 399 22.64 6.10 -14.43
CA ARG A 399 21.89 6.67 -15.56
C ARG A 399 21.04 5.58 -16.20
N LYS A 400 19.73 5.63 -16.02
CA LYS A 400 18.76 4.84 -16.79
C LYS A 400 18.40 5.63 -18.05
N CYS A 401 18.51 5.01 -19.23
CA CYS A 401 18.02 5.59 -20.47
C CYS A 401 16.92 4.68 -21.04
N LEU A 402 15.69 5.16 -21.09
CA LEU A 402 14.60 4.52 -21.81
C LEU A 402 14.81 4.76 -23.31
N ARG A 403 14.83 3.71 -24.13
CA ARG A 403 14.76 3.86 -25.59
C ARG A 403 13.31 4.09 -26.01
N SER A 404 13.12 4.80 -27.12
CA SER A 404 11.80 5.12 -27.70
C SER A 404 10.97 3.90 -28.14
N ASP A 405 11.55 2.69 -28.14
CA ASP A 405 10.90 1.43 -28.51
C ASP A 405 10.42 0.59 -27.29
N GLY A 406 10.39 1.17 -26.08
CA GLY A 406 9.87 0.52 -24.88
C GLY A 406 10.80 -0.47 -24.21
N ARG A 407 12.08 -0.54 -24.63
CA ARG A 407 13.09 -1.44 -24.06
C ARG A 407 13.95 -0.75 -23.01
N TRP A 408 14.21 -1.45 -21.89
CA TRP A 408 15.08 -0.97 -20.83
C TRP A 408 16.53 -1.36 -21.10
N VAL A 409 17.38 -0.37 -21.36
CA VAL A 409 18.83 -0.55 -21.43
C VAL A 409 19.46 0.02 -20.17
N MET A 410 20.21 -0.79 -19.45
CA MET A 410 20.99 -0.35 -18.30
C MET A 410 22.48 -0.53 -18.55
N GLU A 411 23.28 0.45 -18.11
CA GLU A 411 24.70 0.25 -17.91
C GLU A 411 24.94 -0.48 -16.60
N ARG A 412 25.64 -1.60 -16.67
CA ARG A 412 26.02 -2.41 -15.51
C ARG A 412 27.51 -2.70 -15.57
N GLU A 413 28.16 -2.58 -14.42
CA GLU A 413 29.52 -3.10 -14.23
C GLU A 413 29.43 -4.58 -13.84
N THR A 414 30.13 -5.42 -14.58
CA THR A 414 30.23 -6.86 -14.34
C THR A 414 31.69 -7.24 -14.20
N LEU A 415 31.99 -8.06 -13.19
CA LEU A 415 33.31 -8.63 -13.00
C LEU A 415 33.54 -9.71 -14.06
N SER A 416 34.51 -9.54 -14.96
CA SER A 416 34.89 -10.55 -15.93
C SER A 416 35.67 -11.71 -15.28
N ARG A 417 35.81 -12.82 -16.00
CA ARG A 417 36.52 -14.03 -15.52
C ARG A 417 37.99 -13.79 -15.16
N ASP A 418 38.59 -12.73 -15.69
CA ASP A 418 39.96 -12.27 -15.40
C ASP A 418 40.03 -11.35 -14.15
N GLY A 419 38.92 -11.14 -13.44
CA GLY A 419 38.87 -10.31 -12.23
C GLY A 419 38.80 -8.80 -12.50
N GLN A 420 38.63 -8.35 -13.74
CA GLN A 420 38.45 -6.94 -14.06
C GLN A 420 36.98 -6.51 -14.08
N TRP A 421 36.67 -5.33 -13.55
CA TRP A 421 35.34 -4.74 -13.71
C TRP A 421 35.19 -4.18 -15.11
N ARG A 422 34.20 -4.66 -15.86
CA ARG A 422 33.87 -4.17 -17.19
C ARG A 422 32.49 -3.55 -17.20
N ARG A 423 32.39 -2.35 -17.76
CA ARG A 423 31.13 -1.63 -17.94
C ARG A 423 30.51 -2.03 -19.27
N GLY A 424 29.33 -2.65 -19.23
CA GLY A 424 28.59 -3.09 -20.41
C GLY A 424 27.17 -2.54 -20.43
N LYS A 425 26.59 -2.43 -21.63
CA LYS A 425 25.15 -2.18 -21.78
C LYS A 425 24.42 -3.51 -21.77
N TRP A 426 23.37 -3.61 -20.97
CA TRP A 426 22.56 -4.81 -20.82
C TRP A 426 21.09 -4.48 -21.12
N LEU A 427 20.45 -5.38 -21.85
CA LEU A 427 19.03 -5.36 -22.13
C LEU A 427 18.31 -6.30 -21.16
N TRP A 428 17.27 -5.81 -20.50
CA TRP A 428 16.36 -6.68 -19.77
C TRP A 428 15.30 -7.24 -20.72
N VAL A 429 15.08 -8.56 -20.66
CA VAL A 429 14.00 -9.27 -21.34
C VAL A 429 13.19 -10.06 -20.31
N TYR A 430 11.90 -10.28 -20.59
CA TYR A 430 11.04 -11.09 -19.72
C TYR A 430 11.62 -12.50 -19.52
N PRO A 431 11.60 -13.05 -18.29
CA PRO A 431 12.14 -14.37 -17.99
C PRO A 431 11.61 -15.49 -18.90
N GLU A 432 10.35 -15.42 -19.29
CA GLU A 432 9.68 -16.37 -20.18
C GLU A 432 10.28 -16.33 -21.59
N ILE A 433 10.57 -15.11 -22.10
CA ILE A 433 11.24 -14.89 -23.38
C ILE A 433 12.70 -15.35 -23.29
N ALA A 434 13.38 -15.09 -22.17
CA ALA A 434 14.74 -15.56 -21.95
C ALA A 434 14.82 -17.09 -22.02
N LYS A 435 13.87 -17.78 -21.36
CA LYS A 435 13.75 -19.23 -21.38
C LYS A 435 13.41 -19.77 -22.77
N GLU A 436 12.45 -19.17 -23.46
CA GLU A 436 12.05 -19.55 -24.83
C GLU A 436 13.22 -19.43 -25.81
N LYS A 437 14.06 -18.40 -25.67
CA LYS A 437 15.21 -18.15 -26.55
C LYS A 437 16.51 -18.81 -26.09
N GLY A 438 16.48 -19.65 -25.05
CA GLY A 438 17.66 -20.33 -24.53
C GLY A 438 18.73 -19.37 -23.97
N LEU A 439 18.33 -18.19 -23.52
CA LEU A 439 19.22 -17.20 -22.93
C LEU A 439 19.59 -17.61 -21.49
N PRO A 440 20.82 -17.30 -21.03
CA PRO A 440 21.28 -17.68 -19.69
C PRO A 440 20.55 -16.94 -18.55
N GLY A 441 19.71 -15.95 -18.86
CA GLY A 441 18.90 -15.20 -17.90
C GLY A 441 18.24 -13.97 -18.53
N PRO A 442 17.44 -13.21 -17.76
CA PRO A 442 16.69 -12.05 -18.26
C PRO A 442 17.57 -10.83 -18.59
N TRP A 443 18.87 -10.88 -18.32
CA TRP A 443 19.82 -9.82 -18.67
C TRP A 443 20.71 -10.28 -19.83
N VAL A 444 20.58 -9.63 -20.98
CA VAL A 444 21.33 -9.96 -22.20
C VAL A 444 22.34 -8.84 -22.49
N PRO A 445 23.64 -9.13 -22.68
CA PRO A 445 24.60 -8.10 -23.04
C PRO A 445 24.29 -7.57 -24.44
N VAL A 446 24.26 -6.24 -24.58
CA VAL A 446 24.11 -5.58 -25.88
C VAL A 446 25.50 -5.52 -26.52
N VAL A 447 25.76 -6.43 -27.45
CA VAL A 447 26.96 -6.39 -28.28
C VAL A 447 26.74 -5.31 -29.34
N THR A 448 27.43 -4.18 -29.24
CA THR A 448 27.50 -3.21 -30.34
C THR A 448 28.40 -3.82 -31.42
N ALA A 449 27.84 -4.08 -32.59
CA ALA A 449 28.60 -4.46 -33.78
C ALA A 449 29.47 -3.30 -34.28
#